data_AF-A0A1V1VHI8-F1
#
_entry.id   AF-A0A1V1VHI8-F1
#
_cell.length_a   1.000
_cell.length_b   1.000
_cell.length_c   1.000
_cell.angle_alpha   90.00
_cell.angle_beta   90.00
_cell.angle_gamma   90.00
#
_symmetry.space_group_name_H-M   'P 1'
#
loop_
_entity.id
_entity.type
_entity.pdbx_description
1 polymer ?
#
loop_
_entity_poly.entity_id
_entity_poly.type
_entity_poly.pdbx_seq_one_letter_code
_entity_poly.pdbx_strand_id
1 'polypeptide(L)'
;MSRYDSSSHVFYRCQCHIVWTPKYRFKILKGNVAHEVYRSIHVFCSMKKCRIVELNVQIDHVHLVVRTPPSLSVSELVGFIKGRTAIKLFAKFPYLRKKKLWGNHFWQRGYFVDSVGANEAIIRRYVRHQDKVAKEDELRQMELNIQC
;
A
#
# COMPACT_ATOMS: atom_id res chain seq x y z
N MET A 1 12.45 -10.10 11.50
CA MET A 1 11.32 -10.47 10.61
C MET A 1 11.82 -10.63 9.19
N SER A 2 11.31 -11.61 8.44
CA SER A 2 11.67 -11.84 7.02
C SER A 2 11.39 -10.60 6.16
N ARG A 3 12.28 -10.34 5.18
CA ARG A 3 12.13 -9.25 4.18
C ARG A 3 10.92 -9.49 3.27
N TYR A 4 10.57 -10.74 3.04
CA TYR A 4 9.49 -11.18 2.16
C TYR A 4 8.43 -11.95 2.93
N ASP A 5 7.18 -11.80 2.53
CA ASP A 5 6.05 -12.60 3.00
C ASP A 5 5.86 -13.78 2.01
N SER A 6 5.22 -14.87 2.43
CA SER A 6 5.03 -16.08 1.59
C SER A 6 3.58 -16.54 1.54
N SER A 7 3.23 -17.21 0.45
CA SER A 7 2.00 -17.96 0.20
C SER A 7 2.37 -19.31 -0.43
N SER A 8 1.41 -20.20 -0.71
CA SER A 8 1.66 -21.58 -1.15
C SER A 8 2.69 -21.73 -2.28
N HIS A 9 2.71 -20.80 -3.24
CA HIS A 9 3.60 -20.85 -4.41
C HIS A 9 4.32 -19.52 -4.68
N VAL A 10 4.30 -18.57 -3.75
CA VAL A 10 4.78 -17.20 -4.01
C VAL A 10 5.49 -16.62 -2.80
N PHE A 11 6.72 -16.12 -3.01
CA PHE A 11 7.38 -15.18 -2.11
C PHE A 11 7.20 -13.77 -2.66
N TYR A 12 6.76 -12.83 -1.82
CA TYR A 12 6.41 -11.50 -2.30
C TYR A 12 6.70 -10.42 -1.26
N ARG A 13 6.82 -9.19 -1.77
CA ARG A 13 6.80 -7.97 -0.97
C ARG A 13 6.12 -6.88 -1.79
N CYS A 14 4.80 -6.86 -1.72
CA CYS A 14 4.00 -5.80 -2.33
C CYS A 14 3.78 -4.72 -1.26
N GLN A 15 4.68 -3.74 -1.21
CA GLN A 15 4.58 -2.63 -0.27
C GLN A 15 4.41 -1.33 -1.06
N CYS A 16 3.47 -0.49 -0.64
CA CYS A 16 3.23 0.81 -1.27
C CYS A 16 2.99 1.90 -0.24
N HIS A 17 3.30 3.12 -0.63
CA HIS A 17 2.92 4.35 0.04
C HIS A 17 1.73 4.95 -0.70
N ILE A 18 0.63 5.12 0.02
CA ILE A 18 -0.63 5.64 -0.53
C ILE A 18 -0.96 6.93 0.19
N VAL A 19 -1.37 7.94 -0.58
CA VAL A 19 -1.86 9.22 -0.04
C VAL A 19 -3.21 9.59 -0.64
N TRP A 20 -4.15 10.01 0.20
CA TRP A 20 -5.40 10.61 -0.26
C TRP A 20 -5.88 11.71 0.68
N THR A 21 -6.76 12.56 0.17
CA THR A 21 -7.28 13.74 0.88
C THR A 21 -8.79 13.68 1.02
N PRO A 22 -9.39 14.34 2.03
CA PRO A 22 -10.79 14.72 1.99
C PRO A 22 -11.12 15.50 0.71
N LYS A 23 -12.38 15.51 0.32
CA LYS A 23 -12.87 16.30 -0.81
C LYS A 23 -12.52 17.78 -0.58
N TYR A 24 -11.99 18.43 -1.60
CA TYR A 24 -11.48 19.81 -1.55
C TYR A 24 -10.37 20.05 -0.52
N ARG A 25 -9.71 18.98 -0.05
CA ARG A 25 -8.62 19.03 0.94
C ARG A 25 -9.02 19.79 2.22
N PHE A 26 -10.28 19.65 2.64
CA PHE A 26 -10.72 20.31 3.86
C PHE A 26 -9.96 19.80 5.09
N LYS A 27 -9.62 20.72 5.99
CA LYS A 27 -8.97 20.48 7.29
C LYS A 27 -9.94 19.87 8.32
N ILE A 28 -10.57 18.73 8.00
CA ILE A 28 -11.65 18.10 8.78
C ILE A 28 -11.23 16.86 9.56
N LEU A 29 -10.04 16.32 9.30
CA LEU A 29 -9.52 15.15 9.98
C LEU A 29 -8.92 15.56 11.32
N LYS A 30 -9.77 15.93 12.28
CA LYS A 30 -9.38 16.36 13.63
C LYS A 30 -10.21 15.68 14.71
N GLY A 31 -9.66 15.60 15.92
CA GLY A 31 -10.36 15.08 17.09
C GLY A 31 -10.99 13.72 16.79
N ASN A 32 -12.28 13.55 17.12
CA ASN A 32 -12.99 12.29 16.96
C ASN A 32 -13.06 11.79 15.51
N VAL A 33 -13.04 12.68 14.52
CA VAL A 33 -13.04 12.29 13.10
C VAL A 33 -11.73 11.60 12.74
N ALA A 34 -10.59 12.18 13.14
CA ALA A 34 -9.27 11.60 12.89
C ALA A 34 -9.13 10.22 13.56
N HIS A 35 -9.56 10.10 14.82
CA HIS A 35 -9.53 8.83 15.55
C HIS A 35 -10.38 7.74 14.87
N GLU A 36 -11.57 8.10 14.36
CA GLU A 36 -12.42 7.15 13.66
C GLU A 36 -11.82 6.72 12.32
N VAL A 37 -11.20 7.65 11.57
CA VAL A 37 -10.46 7.33 10.35
C VAL A 37 -9.32 6.37 10.64
N TYR A 38 -8.49 6.68 11.64
CA TYR A 38 -7.35 5.85 12.05
C TYR A 38 -7.78 4.43 12.38
N ARG A 39 -8.75 4.27 13.29
CA ARG A 39 -9.29 2.96 13.68
C ARG A 39 -9.90 2.21 12.50
N SER A 40 -10.67 2.90 11.66
CA SER A 40 -11.33 2.26 10.51
C SER A 40 -10.33 1.74 9.49
N ILE A 41 -9.25 2.48 9.21
CA ILE A 41 -8.20 2.03 8.30
C ILE A 41 -7.54 0.75 8.82
N HIS A 42 -7.22 0.68 10.12
CA HIS A 42 -6.68 -0.54 10.76
C HIS A 42 -7.60 -1.75 10.57
N VAL A 43 -8.88 -1.59 10.90
CA VAL A 43 -9.88 -2.68 10.75
C VAL A 43 -10.00 -3.11 9.29
N PHE A 44 -10.16 -2.17 8.36
CA PHE A 44 -10.41 -2.48 6.96
C PHE A 44 -9.19 -3.06 6.24
N CYS A 45 -7.97 -2.63 6.60
CA CYS A 45 -6.74 -3.26 6.11
C CYS A 45 -6.65 -4.71 6.62
N SER A 46 -6.94 -4.94 7.90
CA SER A 46 -6.94 -6.30 8.48
C SER A 46 -7.94 -7.21 7.77
N MET A 47 -9.16 -6.72 7.47
CA MET A 47 -10.17 -7.49 6.73
C MET A 47 -9.70 -7.88 5.33
N LYS A 48 -8.89 -7.05 4.68
CA LYS A 48 -8.29 -7.31 3.35
C LYS A 48 -6.96 -8.07 3.44
N LYS A 49 -6.60 -8.59 4.61
CA LYS A 49 -5.32 -9.28 4.87
C LYS A 49 -4.10 -8.42 4.53
N CYS A 50 -4.24 -7.10 4.65
CA CYS A 50 -3.16 -6.15 4.46
C CYS A 50 -2.48 -5.86 5.81
N ARG A 51 -1.14 -5.77 5.81
CA ARG A 51 -0.37 -5.36 6.99
C ARG A 51 -0.01 -3.89 6.88
N ILE A 52 -0.53 -3.07 7.78
CA ILE A 52 -0.12 -1.67 7.90
C ILE A 52 1.31 -1.64 8.45
N VAL A 53 2.19 -0.94 7.76
CA VAL A 53 3.56 -0.65 8.21
C VAL A 53 3.58 0.65 8.98
N GLU A 54 2.95 1.69 8.42
CA GLU A 54 2.85 3.02 9.02
C GLU A 54 1.55 3.68 8.59
N LEU A 55 0.90 4.42 9.49
CA LEU A 55 -0.32 5.17 9.19
C LEU A 55 -0.28 6.52 9.89
N ASN A 56 -0.32 7.59 9.12
CA ASN A 56 -0.39 8.94 9.62
C ASN A 56 -1.64 9.65 9.08
N VAL A 57 -2.55 10.06 9.98
CA VAL A 57 -3.75 10.82 9.64
C VAL A 57 -3.49 12.29 9.97
N GLN A 58 -3.19 13.06 8.93
CA GLN A 58 -3.00 14.50 9.01
C GLN A 58 -4.34 15.21 8.86
N ILE A 59 -4.36 16.49 9.24
CA ILE A 59 -5.56 17.34 9.30
C ILE A 59 -6.37 17.39 7.99
N ASP A 60 -5.71 17.24 6.85
CA ASP A 60 -6.24 17.39 5.50
C ASP A 60 -5.83 16.26 4.54
N HIS A 61 -5.15 15.21 5.02
CA HIS A 61 -4.74 14.07 4.20
C HIS A 61 -4.33 12.85 5.05
N VAL A 62 -4.24 11.68 4.43
CA VAL A 62 -3.82 10.43 5.07
C VAL A 62 -2.60 9.87 4.32
N HIS A 63 -1.56 9.48 5.05
CA HIS A 63 -0.44 8.68 4.55
C HIS A 63 -0.58 7.25 5.07
N LEU A 64 -0.54 6.28 4.18
CA LEU A 64 -0.58 4.86 4.53
C LEU A 64 0.58 4.15 3.84
N VAL A 65 1.48 3.54 4.62
CA VAL A 65 2.42 2.55 4.12
C VAL A 65 1.88 1.18 4.47
N VAL A 66 1.61 0.36 3.47
CA VAL A 66 0.91 -0.92 3.64
C VAL A 66 1.56 -2.01 2.79
N ARG A 67 1.60 -3.23 3.34
CA ARG A 67 1.88 -4.45 2.58
C ARG A 67 0.57 -5.14 2.21
N THR A 68 0.43 -5.47 0.94
CA THR A 68 -0.78 -6.08 0.38
C THR A 68 -0.48 -7.51 -0.11
N PRO A 69 -1.48 -8.40 -0.12
CA PRO A 69 -1.38 -9.64 -0.90
C PRO A 69 -1.19 -9.33 -2.39
N PRO A 70 -0.45 -10.15 -3.16
CA PRO A 70 -0.22 -9.90 -4.59
C PRO A 70 -1.49 -10.04 -5.43
N SER A 71 -2.49 -10.79 -4.93
CA SER A 71 -3.80 -10.94 -5.57
C SER A 71 -4.73 -9.74 -5.37
N LEU A 72 -4.39 -8.81 -4.49
CA LEU A 72 -5.21 -7.63 -4.17
C LEU A 72 -4.63 -6.40 -4.87
N SER A 73 -5.40 -5.82 -5.78
CA SER A 73 -5.00 -4.57 -6.44
C SER A 73 -5.04 -3.39 -5.47
N VAL A 74 -4.13 -2.43 -5.65
CA VAL A 74 -4.10 -1.21 -4.83
C VAL A 74 -5.39 -0.40 -5.02
N SER A 75 -5.92 -0.33 -6.24
CA SER A 75 -7.16 0.39 -6.54
C SER A 75 -8.36 -0.19 -5.79
N GLU A 76 -8.47 -1.52 -5.71
CA GLU A 76 -9.51 -2.18 -4.92
C GLU A 76 -9.37 -1.87 -3.43
N LEU A 77 -8.16 -1.97 -2.86
CA LEU A 77 -7.90 -1.65 -1.46
C LEU A 77 -8.29 -0.20 -1.13
N VAL A 78 -7.84 0.75 -1.94
CA VAL A 78 -8.10 2.18 -1.73
C VAL A 78 -9.58 2.50 -1.90
N GLY A 79 -10.25 1.93 -2.91
CA GLY A 79 -11.69 2.06 -3.11
C GLY A 79 -12.48 1.52 -1.92
N PHE A 80 -12.12 0.34 -1.42
CA PHE A 80 -12.73 -0.28 -0.26
C PHE A 80 -12.57 0.58 1.01
N ILE A 81 -11.34 0.99 1.33
CA ILE A 81 -11.07 1.82 2.52
C ILE A 81 -11.82 3.14 2.42
N LYS A 82 -11.70 3.88 1.31
CA LYS A 82 -12.34 5.20 1.15
C LYS A 82 -13.87 5.10 1.19
N GLY A 83 -14.44 4.10 0.52
CA GLY A 83 -15.89 3.89 0.51
C GLY A 83 -16.45 3.57 1.90
N ARG A 84 -15.89 2.55 2.57
CA ARG A 84 -16.37 2.10 3.88
C ARG A 84 -16.13 3.15 4.97
N THR A 85 -15.00 3.85 4.95
CA THR A 85 -14.74 4.94 5.90
C THR A 85 -15.70 6.11 5.69
N ALA A 86 -15.97 6.52 4.45
CA ALA A 86 -16.91 7.61 4.16
C ALA A 86 -18.32 7.31 4.71
N ILE A 87 -18.84 6.11 4.45
CA ILE A 87 -20.14 5.66 4.97
C ILE A 87 -20.17 5.73 6.50
N LYS A 88 -19.15 5.17 7.15
CA LYS A 88 -19.07 5.12 8.62
C LYS A 88 -18.97 6.52 9.24
N LEU A 89 -18.14 7.39 8.67
CA LEU A 89 -17.98 8.77 9.15
C LEU A 89 -19.27 9.57 9.00
N PHE A 90 -19.98 9.42 7.89
CA PHE A 90 -21.24 10.12 7.68
C PHE A 90 -22.39 9.59 8.54
N ALA A 91 -22.35 8.33 8.96
CA ALA A 91 -23.29 7.78 9.94
C ALA A 91 -22.95 8.29 11.35
N LYS A 92 -21.68 8.25 11.75
CA LYS A 92 -21.23 8.62 13.10
C LYS A 92 -21.18 10.13 13.34
N PHE A 93 -20.91 10.92 12.31
CA PHE A 93 -20.78 12.38 12.39
C PHE A 93 -21.69 13.08 11.37
N PRO A 94 -23.03 13.07 11.57
CA PRO A 94 -23.98 13.63 10.60
C PRO A 94 -23.75 15.12 10.26
N TYR A 95 -23.13 15.88 11.16
CA TYR A 95 -22.78 17.30 10.94
C TYR A 95 -21.81 17.51 9.77
N LEU A 96 -21.04 16.49 9.38
CA LEU A 96 -20.10 16.56 8.25
C LEU A 96 -20.83 16.74 6.92
N ARG A 97 -22.03 16.16 6.76
CA ARG A 97 -22.88 16.37 5.57
C ARG A 97 -23.41 17.80 5.50
N LYS A 98 -23.84 18.34 6.65
CA LYS A 98 -24.54 19.62 6.73
C LYS A 98 -23.63 20.84 6.52
N LYS A 99 -22.36 20.77 6.96
CA LYS A 99 -21.49 21.96 7.01
C LYS A 99 -20.49 22.11 5.85
N LYS A 100 -19.94 21.02 5.31
CA LYS A 100 -18.82 21.10 4.35
C LYS A 100 -18.90 20.12 3.17
N LEU A 101 -19.64 19.03 3.29
CA LEU A 101 -19.64 17.94 2.30
C LEU A 101 -21.05 17.71 1.74
N TRP A 102 -21.68 18.78 1.25
CA TRP A 102 -22.91 18.67 0.47
C TRP A 102 -22.66 17.76 -0.74
N GLY A 103 -23.56 16.80 -1.00
CA GLY A 103 -23.37 15.78 -2.05
C GLY A 103 -22.70 14.46 -1.63
N ASN A 104 -22.58 14.18 -0.32
CA ASN A 104 -22.17 12.86 0.21
C ASN A 104 -20.80 12.34 -0.26
N HIS A 105 -19.88 13.23 -0.66
CA HIS A 105 -18.51 12.86 -1.03
C HIS A 105 -17.52 13.25 0.05
N PHE A 106 -17.05 12.29 0.85
CA PHE A 106 -16.08 12.57 1.92
C PHE A 106 -14.66 12.74 1.39
N TRP A 107 -14.20 11.82 0.54
CA TRP A 107 -12.85 11.80 -0.01
C TRP A 107 -12.80 12.38 -1.41
N GLN A 108 -11.63 12.87 -1.81
CA GLN A 108 -11.35 13.14 -3.22
C GLN A 108 -11.40 11.83 -4.03
N ARG A 109 -11.76 11.88 -5.33
CA ARG A 109 -11.85 10.69 -6.19
C ARG A 109 -10.49 9.99 -6.33
N GLY A 110 -9.46 10.75 -6.71
CA GLY A 110 -8.11 10.25 -6.88
C GLY A 110 -7.39 9.92 -5.57
N TYR A 111 -6.21 9.34 -5.73
CA TYR A 111 -5.21 9.06 -4.69
C TYR A 111 -3.84 8.98 -5.35
N PHE A 112 -2.80 9.18 -4.57
CA PHE A 112 -1.42 8.92 -4.96
C PHE A 112 -1.01 7.53 -4.49
N VAL A 113 -0.17 6.85 -5.27
CA VAL A 113 0.48 5.60 -4.90
C VAL A 113 1.90 5.59 -5.43
N ASP A 114 2.83 5.16 -4.58
CA ASP A 114 4.19 4.84 -4.98
C ASP A 114 4.60 3.48 -4.40
N SER A 115 5.33 2.70 -5.18
CA SER A 115 5.83 1.39 -4.75
C SER A 115 7.05 1.56 -3.85
N VAL A 116 7.03 0.95 -2.66
CA VAL A 116 8.14 1.00 -1.71
C VAL A 116 8.92 -0.31 -1.80
N GLY A 117 10.10 -0.26 -2.40
CA GLY A 117 10.86 -1.45 -2.77
C GLY A 117 12.34 -1.39 -2.46
N ALA A 118 13.08 -2.40 -2.93
CA ALA A 118 14.53 -2.29 -2.99
C ALA A 118 14.92 -1.21 -4.01
N ASN A 119 16.14 -0.68 -3.87
CA ASN A 119 16.64 0.34 -4.79
C ASN A 119 16.52 -0.15 -6.25
N GLU A 120 15.77 0.59 -7.05
CA GLU A 120 15.49 0.25 -8.46
C GLU A 120 16.79 0.04 -9.24
N ALA A 121 17.80 0.90 -9.02
CA ALA A 121 19.09 0.79 -9.69
C ALA A 121 19.80 -0.54 -9.38
N ILE A 122 19.69 -1.02 -8.14
CA ILE A 122 20.27 -2.31 -7.73
C ILE A 122 19.51 -3.46 -8.40
N ILE A 123 18.17 -3.45 -8.37
CA ILE A 123 17.36 -4.49 -9.03
C ILE A 123 17.66 -4.52 -10.53
N ARG A 124 17.70 -3.37 -11.19
CA ARG A 124 17.97 -3.29 -12.63
C ARG A 124 19.39 -3.75 -12.97
N ARG A 125 20.37 -3.42 -12.13
CA ARG A 125 21.73 -3.94 -12.29
C ARG A 125 21.74 -5.47 -12.17
N TYR A 126 21.07 -6.03 -11.16
CA TYR A 126 20.94 -7.48 -11.00
C TYR A 126 20.33 -8.13 -12.24
N VAL A 127 19.20 -7.63 -12.73
CA VAL A 127 18.52 -8.17 -13.93
C VAL A 127 19.44 -8.15 -15.16
N ARG A 128 20.18 -7.06 -15.39
CA ARG A 128 21.10 -6.95 -16.55
C ARG A 128 22.27 -7.93 -16.53
N HIS A 129 22.68 -8.38 -15.35
CA HIS A 129 23.90 -9.19 -15.18
C HIS A 129 23.60 -10.63 -14.72
N GLN A 130 22.33 -10.99 -14.55
CA GLN A 130 21.92 -12.34 -14.14
C GLN A 130 22.43 -13.42 -15.09
N ASP A 131 22.38 -13.19 -16.41
CA ASP A 131 22.88 -14.15 -17.40
C ASP A 131 24.40 -14.31 -17.37
N LYS A 132 25.15 -13.30 -16.91
CA LYS A 132 26.61 -13.39 -16.82
C LYS A 132 27.04 -14.32 -15.70
N VAL A 133 26.41 -14.19 -14.53
CA VAL A 133 26.68 -15.07 -13.39
C VAL A 133 26.28 -16.51 -13.71
N ALA A 134 25.11 -16.72 -14.34
CA ALA A 134 24.68 -18.06 -14.77
C ALA A 134 25.63 -18.67 -15.81
N LYS A 135 26.08 -17.89 -16.81
CA LYS A 135 27.06 -18.36 -17.82
C LYS A 135 28.44 -18.61 -17.24
N GLU A 136 28.91 -17.78 -16.31
CA GLU A 136 30.19 -17.98 -15.60
C GLU A 136 30.16 -19.24 -14.73
N ASP A 137 29.04 -19.49 -14.04
CA ASP A 137 28.84 -20.72 -13.26
C ASP A 137 28.76 -21.96 -14.16
N GLU A 138 28.05 -21.89 -15.31
CA GLU A 138 28.00 -22.97 -16.32
C GLU A 138 29.39 -23.25 -16.91
N LEU A 139 30.14 -22.22 -17.31
CA LEU A 139 31.50 -22.36 -17.86
C LEU A 139 32.45 -22.99 -16.83
N ARG A 140 32.38 -22.56 -15.56
CA ARG A 140 33.19 -23.12 -14.47
C ARG A 140 32.86 -24.58 -14.19
N GLN A 141 31.59 -24.98 -14.29
CA GLN A 141 31.17 -26.39 -14.17
C GLN A 141 31.63 -27.24 -15.37
N MET A 142 31.63 -26.68 -16.58
CA MET A 142 32.19 -27.35 -17.76
C MET A 142 33.70 -27.56 -17.64
N GLU A 143 34.45 -26.56 -17.17
CA GLU A 143 35.90 -26.65 -16.96
C GLU A 143 36.28 -27.71 -15.92
N LEU A 144 35.49 -27.83 -14.84
CA LEU A 144 35.67 -28.86 -13.80
C LEU A 144 35.37 -30.28 -14.32
N ASN A 145 34.43 -30.43 -15.27
CA ASN A 145 34.05 -31.72 -15.84
C ASN A 145 34.99 -32.22 -16.95
N ILE A 146 35.88 -31.38 -17.46
CA ILE A 146 36.90 -31.75 -18.47
C ILE A 146 38.22 -32.21 -17.81
N GLN A 147 38.37 -32.01 -16.49
CA GLN A 147 39.55 -32.43 -15.72
C GLN A 147 39.45 -33.85 -15.09
N CYS A 148 38.41 -34.63 -15.42
CA CYS A 148 38.29 -36.06 -15.08
C CYS A 148 38.61 -36.96 -16.27
#